data_AF-A0A838LF22-F1
#
_entry.id   AF-A0A838LF22-F1
#
_cell.length_a   1.000
_cell.length_b   1.000
_cell.length_c   1.000
_cell.angle_alpha   90.00
_cell.angle_beta   90.00
_cell.angle_gamma   90.00
#
_symmetry.space_group_name_H-M   'P 1'
#
loop_
_entity.id
_entity.type
_entity.pdbx_description
1 polymer ?
#
loop_
_entity_poly.entity_id
_entity_poly.type
_entity_poly.pdbx_seq_one_letter_code
_entity_poly.pdbx_strand_id
1 'polypeptide(L)'
;MQLTEERQRPAERDDGFTLIEMVITVAILGIVSVALCGVMFSYLTSTTETSARLNESTDEQFISTYWQNDVSSLGRRYFSSSTNTFGVDQSVFVGAAGPGGCGGSVGSVVVAFGWNDFETDPTAPDPWSTTAQGVAYVTVPNGSRFNLQRVRCRGAVVGAPLTVAHNLTGTPSISCDTTCTAATPPNRVSMTFTVKDAKAAGSPGYTTTVSADRRQG
;
A
#
# COMPACT_ATOMS: atom_id res chain seq x y z
N MET A 1 -50.12 -51.76 -64.47
CA MET A 1 -50.58 -50.36 -64.65
C MET A 1 -50.72 -49.74 -63.27
N GLN A 2 -50.35 -48.47 -63.08
CA GLN A 2 -50.18 -47.69 -61.82
C GLN A 2 -48.72 -47.62 -61.34
N LEU A 3 -47.91 -46.68 -61.84
CA LEU A 3 -47.79 -45.23 -61.52
C LEU A 3 -46.89 -44.99 -60.30
N THR A 4 -45.59 -44.84 -60.58
CA THR A 4 -44.55 -44.28 -59.70
C THR A 4 -44.83 -42.79 -59.50
N GLU A 5 -45.13 -42.42 -58.25
CA GLU A 5 -45.38 -41.04 -57.82
C GLU A 5 -44.03 -40.33 -57.63
N GLU A 6 -43.56 -39.62 -58.66
CA GLU A 6 -42.42 -38.72 -58.55
C GLU A 6 -42.80 -37.49 -57.71
N ARG A 7 -42.34 -37.51 -56.46
CA ARG A 7 -42.47 -36.42 -55.50
C ARG A 7 -41.56 -35.26 -55.93
N GLN A 8 -42.08 -34.34 -56.74
CA GLN A 8 -41.43 -33.08 -57.09
C GLN A 8 -41.13 -32.28 -55.82
N ARG A 9 -39.84 -32.15 -55.49
CA ARG A 9 -39.36 -31.17 -54.51
C ARG A 9 -39.57 -29.77 -55.09
N PRO A 10 -40.20 -28.84 -54.34
CA PRO A 10 -40.24 -27.45 -54.74
C PRO A 10 -38.81 -26.95 -54.90
N ALA A 11 -38.48 -26.44 -56.08
CA ALA A 11 -37.27 -25.66 -56.27
C ALA A 11 -37.40 -24.43 -55.37
N GLU A 12 -36.62 -24.37 -54.29
CA GLU A 12 -36.42 -23.15 -53.54
C GLU A 12 -35.93 -22.10 -54.54
N ARG A 13 -36.76 -21.09 -54.78
CA ARG A 13 -36.38 -19.93 -55.57
C ARG A 13 -35.34 -19.20 -54.73
N ASP A 14 -34.09 -19.28 -55.14
CA ASP A 14 -33.04 -18.39 -54.67
C ASP A 14 -33.40 -16.96 -55.11
N ASP A 15 -34.24 -16.28 -54.32
CA ASP A 15 -34.50 -14.86 -54.48
C ASP A 15 -33.20 -14.13 -54.14
N GLY A 16 -32.53 -13.63 -55.19
CA GLY A 16 -31.29 -12.90 -55.06
C GLY A 16 -31.50 -11.65 -54.20
N PHE A 17 -30.59 -11.42 -53.25
CA PHE A 17 -30.58 -10.21 -52.42
C PHE A 17 -30.57 -8.96 -53.30
N THR A 18 -31.50 -8.04 -53.03
CA THR A 18 -31.51 -6.77 -53.73
C THR A 18 -30.33 -5.90 -53.27
N LEU A 19 -29.73 -5.13 -54.16
CA LEU A 19 -28.59 -4.25 -53.82
C LEU A 19 -28.93 -3.28 -52.68
N ILE A 20 -30.18 -2.80 -52.64
CA ILE A 20 -30.69 -1.91 -51.60
C ILE A 20 -30.71 -2.60 -50.21
N GLU A 21 -31.02 -3.89 -50.15
CA GLU A 21 -31.04 -4.66 -48.90
C GLU A 21 -29.63 -4.83 -48.31
N MET A 22 -28.62 -5.03 -49.18
CA MET A 22 -27.22 -5.10 -48.76
C MET A 22 -26.72 -3.72 -48.25
N VAL A 23 -27.11 -2.63 -48.91
CA VAL A 23 -26.76 -1.27 -48.45
C VAL A 23 -27.40 -0.96 -47.09
N ILE A 24 -28.68 -1.32 -46.89
CA ILE A 24 -29.37 -1.09 -45.62
C ILE A 24 -28.75 -1.92 -44.48
N THR A 25 -28.40 -3.18 -44.72
CA THR A 25 -27.77 -4.02 -43.69
C THR A 25 -26.39 -3.50 -43.28
N VAL A 26 -25.55 -3.08 -44.23
CA VAL A 26 -24.24 -2.47 -43.92
C VAL A 26 -24.41 -1.16 -43.13
N ALA A 27 -25.41 -0.33 -43.48
CA ALA A 27 -25.71 0.89 -42.74
C ALA A 27 -26.15 0.61 -41.30
N ILE A 28 -27.06 -0.36 -41.10
CA ILE A 28 -27.52 -0.77 -39.76
C ILE A 28 -26.36 -1.34 -38.94
N LEU A 29 -25.55 -2.22 -39.53
CA LEU A 29 -24.37 -2.80 -38.86
C LEU A 29 -23.37 -1.71 -38.44
N GLY A 30 -23.12 -0.72 -39.30
CA GLY A 30 -22.25 0.42 -38.97
C GLY A 30 -22.74 1.21 -37.75
N ILE A 31 -24.04 1.52 -37.70
CA ILE A 31 -24.64 2.24 -36.57
C ILE A 31 -24.53 1.42 -35.27
N VAL A 32 -24.82 0.12 -35.35
CA VAL A 32 -24.73 -0.78 -34.19
C VAL A 32 -23.28 -0.92 -33.71
N SER A 33 -22.32 -1.07 -34.63
CA SER A 33 -20.89 -1.17 -34.28
C SER A 33 -20.38 0.08 -33.54
N VAL A 34 -20.75 1.28 -34.00
CA VAL A 34 -20.34 2.53 -33.33
C VAL A 34 -20.91 2.61 -31.91
N ALA A 35 -22.18 2.26 -31.71
CA ALA A 35 -22.79 2.23 -30.38
C ALA A 35 -22.09 1.24 -29.44
N LEU A 36 -21.76 0.04 -29.93
CA LEU A 36 -21.06 -0.98 -29.14
C LEU A 36 -19.62 -0.56 -28.79
N CYS A 37 -18.90 0.07 -29.73
CA CYS A 37 -17.57 0.62 -29.46
C CYS A 37 -17.61 1.65 -28.33
N GLY A 38 -18.60 2.54 -28.32
CA GLY A 38 -18.78 3.54 -27.26
C GLY A 38 -18.93 2.91 -25.87
N VAL A 39 -19.74 1.85 -25.75
CA VAL A 39 -19.91 1.11 -24.49
C VAL A 39 -18.60 0.45 -24.05
N MET A 40 -17.86 -0.16 -24.98
CA MET A 40 -16.57 -0.78 -24.67
C MET A 40 -15.55 0.23 -24.16
N PHE A 41 -15.43 1.41 -24.80
CA PHE A 41 -14.54 2.47 -24.33
C PHE A 41 -14.93 2.94 -22.93
N SER A 42 -16.23 3.16 -22.67
CA SER A 42 -16.72 3.55 -21.35
C SER A 42 -16.36 2.53 -20.27
N TYR A 43 -16.48 1.23 -20.57
CA TYR A 43 -16.14 0.15 -19.66
C TYR A 43 -14.63 0.10 -19.35
N LEU A 44 -13.78 0.31 -20.36
CA LEU A 44 -12.32 0.35 -20.17
C LEU A 44 -11.90 1.48 -19.24
N THR A 45 -12.44 2.69 -19.41
CA THR A 45 -12.18 3.82 -18.50
C THR A 45 -12.63 3.52 -17.07
N SER A 46 -13.83 2.98 -16.87
CA SER A 46 -14.34 2.63 -15.54
C SER A 46 -13.48 1.57 -14.84
N THR A 47 -12.97 0.60 -15.60
CA THR A 47 -12.08 -0.46 -15.08
C THR A 47 -10.76 0.12 -14.56
N THR A 48 -10.21 1.13 -15.24
CA THR A 48 -8.97 1.79 -14.80
C THR A 48 -9.13 2.58 -13.51
N GLU A 49 -10.24 3.33 -13.36
CA GLU A 49 -10.53 4.07 -12.12
C GLU A 49 -10.79 3.13 -10.94
N THR A 50 -11.50 2.02 -11.19
CA THR A 50 -11.78 1.02 -10.17
C THR A 50 -10.48 0.36 -9.70
N SER A 51 -9.58 0.03 -10.63
CA SER A 51 -8.27 -0.55 -10.31
C SER A 51 -7.39 0.42 -9.51
N ALA A 52 -7.40 1.71 -9.84
CA ALA A 52 -6.69 2.74 -9.08
C ALA A 52 -7.18 2.80 -7.62
N ARG A 53 -8.51 2.86 -7.41
CA ARG A 53 -9.10 2.88 -6.07
C ARG A 53 -8.82 1.62 -5.26
N LEU A 54 -8.77 0.46 -5.92
CA LEU A 54 -8.41 -0.80 -5.27
C LEU A 54 -6.95 -0.81 -4.80
N ASN A 55 -6.02 -0.33 -5.64
CA ASN A 55 -4.61 -0.22 -5.26
C ASN A 55 -4.42 0.78 -4.10
N GLU A 56 -5.07 1.94 -4.18
CA GLU A 56 -5.04 2.97 -3.12
C GLU A 56 -5.57 2.42 -1.78
N SER A 57 -6.65 1.63 -1.80
CA SER A 57 -7.21 1.02 -0.59
C SER A 57 -6.32 -0.12 -0.04
N THR A 58 -5.63 -0.85 -0.92
CA THR A 58 -4.74 -1.94 -0.52
C THR A 58 -3.52 -1.43 0.24
N ASP A 59 -2.93 -0.32 -0.22
CA ASP A 59 -1.81 0.33 0.45
C ASP A 59 -2.18 0.79 1.88
N GLU A 60 -3.39 1.32 2.08
CA GLU A 60 -3.89 1.70 3.41
C GLU A 60 -4.05 0.49 4.36
N GLN A 61 -4.60 -0.61 3.86
CA GLN A 61 -4.74 -1.85 4.63
C GLN A 61 -3.37 -2.44 5.01
N PHE A 62 -2.41 -2.36 4.11
CA PHE A 62 -1.06 -2.86 4.36
C PHE A 62 -0.34 -2.01 5.41
N ILE A 63 -0.39 -0.68 5.29
CA ILE A 63 0.16 0.23 6.31
C ILE A 63 -0.47 -0.04 7.67
N SER A 64 -1.81 -0.08 7.77
CA SER A 64 -2.50 -0.24 9.05
C SER A 64 -2.14 -1.56 9.76
N THR A 65 -1.92 -2.64 8.99
CA THR A 65 -1.51 -3.95 9.52
C THR A 65 -0.16 -3.89 10.25
N TYR A 66 0.84 -3.20 9.70
CA TYR A 66 2.15 -3.07 10.34
C TYR A 66 2.20 -1.95 11.38
N TRP A 67 1.51 -0.85 11.12
CA TRP A 67 1.52 0.34 11.97
C TRP A 67 1.11 0.03 13.41
N GLN A 68 0.02 -0.74 13.57
CA GLN A 68 -0.46 -1.13 14.89
C GLN A 68 0.57 -1.94 15.67
N ASN A 69 1.22 -2.91 15.03
CA ASN A 69 2.22 -3.76 15.69
C ASN A 69 3.46 -2.93 16.10
N ASP A 70 3.93 -2.09 15.19
CA ASP A 70 5.12 -1.27 15.40
C ASP A 70 4.93 -0.24 16.52
N VAL A 71 3.79 0.45 16.55
CA VAL A 71 3.46 1.39 17.63
C VAL A 71 3.18 0.67 18.95
N SER A 72 2.57 -0.52 18.90
CA SER A 72 2.34 -1.31 20.11
C SER A 72 3.64 -1.76 20.78
N SER A 73 4.73 -1.87 20.02
CA SER A 73 6.04 -2.32 20.49
C SER A 73 6.87 -1.20 21.12
N LEU A 74 6.42 0.06 21.11
CA LEU A 74 7.18 1.18 21.66
C LEU A 74 7.55 0.97 23.12
N GLY A 75 8.82 1.22 23.43
CA GLY A 75 9.31 1.17 24.81
C GLY A 75 10.78 0.78 24.89
N ARG A 76 11.65 1.78 24.87
CA ARG A 76 13.07 1.60 25.16
C ARG A 76 13.31 1.82 26.66
N ARG A 77 14.05 0.89 27.24
CA ARG A 77 14.47 0.88 28.64
C ARG A 77 15.97 0.69 28.69
N TYR A 78 16.65 1.43 29.54
CA TYR A 78 18.07 1.20 29.79
C TYR A 78 18.27 0.88 31.26
N PHE A 79 19.22 0.00 31.54
CA PHE A 79 19.64 -0.30 32.91
C PHE A 79 20.86 0.56 33.24
N SER A 80 20.83 1.23 34.40
CA SER A 80 22.00 1.92 34.93
C SER A 80 22.55 1.16 36.12
N SER A 81 23.74 0.57 35.97
CA SER A 81 24.42 -0.16 37.05
C SER A 81 24.85 0.75 38.19
N SER A 82 25.11 2.04 37.94
CA SER A 82 25.49 3.01 38.96
C SER A 82 24.37 3.37 39.93
N THR A 83 23.11 3.35 39.46
CA THR A 83 21.94 3.68 40.28
C THR A 83 21.06 2.47 40.57
N ASN A 84 21.34 1.31 39.94
CA ASN A 84 20.52 0.10 39.98
C ASN A 84 19.04 0.38 39.62
N THR A 85 18.82 1.17 38.56
CA THR A 85 17.47 1.59 38.14
C THR A 85 17.25 1.37 36.64
N PHE A 86 16.00 1.11 36.26
CA PHE A 86 15.55 1.10 34.88
C PHE A 86 14.99 2.45 34.47
N GLY A 87 15.71 3.13 33.56
CA GLY A 87 15.26 4.38 32.95
C GLY A 87 14.42 4.15 31.70
N VAL A 88 13.67 5.18 31.29
CA VAL A 88 13.04 5.25 29.96
C VAL A 88 13.96 5.94 28.97
N ASP A 89 13.96 5.48 27.72
CA ASP A 89 14.67 6.12 26.63
C ASP A 89 13.72 6.40 25.45
N GLN A 90 14.09 7.39 24.64
CA GLN A 90 13.33 7.81 23.47
C GLN A 90 13.06 6.62 22.55
N SER A 91 11.80 6.47 22.16
CA SER A 91 11.32 5.33 21.38
C SER A 91 10.75 5.73 20.01
N VAL A 92 10.50 7.03 19.75
CA VAL A 92 10.01 7.52 18.46
C VAL A 92 10.97 8.59 17.93
N PHE A 93 11.35 8.48 16.67
CA PHE A 93 12.32 9.34 16.00
C PHE A 93 11.67 9.88 14.71
N VAL A 94 11.20 11.13 14.74
CA VAL A 94 10.54 11.75 13.57
C VAL A 94 11.58 12.44 12.71
N GLY A 95 11.62 12.12 11.41
CA GLY A 95 12.58 12.70 10.47
C GLY A 95 14.05 12.25 10.67
N ALA A 96 14.30 11.29 11.55
CA ALA A 96 15.64 10.85 11.93
C ALA A 96 15.70 9.32 12.00
N ALA A 97 16.89 8.77 11.71
CA ALA A 97 17.13 7.34 11.83
C ALA A 97 16.94 6.88 13.28
N GLY A 98 16.40 5.66 13.44
CA GLY A 98 16.21 5.04 14.74
C GLY A 98 17.52 4.55 15.36
N PRO A 99 17.44 3.82 16.48
CA PRO A 99 18.59 3.19 17.12
C PRO A 99 19.39 2.35 16.12
N GLY A 100 20.72 2.40 16.20
CA GLY A 100 21.60 1.68 15.28
C GLY A 100 21.60 2.22 13.84
N GLY A 101 21.05 3.41 13.59
CA GLY A 101 20.95 3.99 12.24
C GLY A 101 19.81 3.41 11.41
N CYS A 102 18.79 2.84 12.06
CA CYS A 102 17.70 2.15 11.37
C CYS A 102 16.98 3.05 10.36
N GLY A 103 16.91 2.58 9.10
CA GLY A 103 16.29 3.28 7.97
C GLY A 103 17.17 4.33 7.28
N GLY A 104 18.25 4.80 7.91
CA GLY A 104 19.06 5.91 7.39
C GLY A 104 19.79 5.60 6.08
N SER A 105 20.08 4.33 5.79
CA SER A 105 20.74 3.89 4.56
C SER A 105 19.78 3.58 3.41
N VAL A 106 18.47 3.55 3.65
CA VAL A 106 17.47 3.11 2.66
C VAL A 106 16.80 4.28 1.96
N GLY A 107 16.51 5.37 2.68
CA GLY A 107 15.84 6.53 2.12
C GLY A 107 15.68 7.65 3.14
N SER A 108 14.78 8.60 2.85
CA SER A 108 14.48 9.69 3.77
C SER A 108 13.54 9.19 4.87
N VAL A 109 14.03 9.11 6.11
CA VAL A 109 13.26 8.59 7.24
C VAL A 109 12.11 9.53 7.57
N VAL A 110 10.89 8.99 7.59
CA VAL A 110 9.67 9.69 8.03
C VAL A 110 9.55 9.57 9.53
N VAL A 111 9.57 8.33 10.01
CA VAL A 111 9.55 7.99 11.43
C VAL A 111 10.28 6.69 11.65
N ALA A 112 11.00 6.58 12.75
CA ALA A 112 11.46 5.30 13.27
C ALA A 112 10.94 5.07 14.69
N PHE A 113 10.69 3.81 14.99
CA PHE A 113 10.27 3.31 16.28
C PHE A 113 11.35 2.39 16.83
N GLY A 114 11.56 2.45 18.14
CA GLY A 114 12.56 1.67 18.83
C GLY A 114 11.98 1.01 20.08
N TRP A 115 12.51 -0.17 20.36
CA TRP A 115 12.30 -0.93 21.60
C TRP A 115 13.56 -1.74 21.90
N ASN A 116 13.62 -2.38 23.06
CA ASN A 116 14.79 -3.17 23.44
C ASN A 116 14.34 -4.60 23.74
N ASP A 117 15.12 -5.57 23.25
CA ASP A 117 15.04 -6.94 23.70
C ASP A 117 16.15 -7.16 24.74
N PHE A 118 15.79 -7.74 25.88
CA PHE A 118 16.77 -8.18 26.87
C PHE A 118 17.31 -9.54 26.46
N GLU A 119 18.63 -9.68 26.55
CA GLU A 119 19.28 -10.95 26.26
C GLU A 119 18.90 -11.97 27.34
N THR A 120 18.28 -13.07 26.93
CA THR A 120 17.89 -14.16 27.84
C THR A 120 18.95 -15.28 27.90
N ASP A 121 20.14 -15.05 27.33
CA ASP A 121 21.21 -16.04 27.31
C ASP A 121 21.85 -16.13 28.70
N PRO A 122 21.76 -17.29 29.39
CA PRO A 122 22.34 -17.46 30.72
C PRO A 122 23.87 -17.42 30.73
N THR A 123 24.51 -17.45 29.55
CA THR A 123 25.95 -17.33 29.38
C THR A 123 26.41 -15.92 29.01
N ALA A 124 25.48 -14.97 28.79
CA ALA A 124 25.83 -13.58 28.54
C ALA A 124 26.52 -12.97 29.77
N PRO A 125 27.60 -12.20 29.59
CA PRO A 125 28.34 -11.60 30.70
C PRO A 125 27.53 -10.54 31.46
N ASP A 126 26.46 -10.01 30.85
CA ASP A 126 25.50 -9.10 31.49
C ASP A 126 24.06 -9.47 31.10
N PRO A 127 23.22 -10.01 32.01
CA PRO A 127 21.82 -10.33 31.73
C PRO A 127 20.96 -9.08 31.47
N TRP A 128 21.51 -7.88 31.69
CA TRP A 128 20.88 -6.60 31.40
C TRP A 128 21.36 -5.98 30.08
N SER A 129 22.18 -6.71 29.32
CA SER A 129 22.47 -6.48 27.91
C SER A 129 21.15 -6.30 27.14
N THR A 130 21.02 -5.15 26.45
CA THR A 130 19.88 -4.87 25.59
C THR A 130 20.32 -4.79 24.14
N THR A 131 19.61 -5.53 23.28
CA THR A 131 19.70 -5.31 21.83
C THR A 131 18.63 -4.31 21.42
N ALA A 132 19.04 -3.15 20.93
CA ALA A 132 18.10 -2.18 20.37
C ALA A 132 17.43 -2.78 19.12
N GLN A 133 16.13 -2.90 19.14
CA GLN A 133 15.31 -3.24 18.01
C GLN A 133 14.65 -1.98 17.47
N GLY A 134 14.33 -1.98 16.18
CA GLY A 134 13.58 -0.89 15.62
C GLY A 134 12.94 -1.19 14.30
N VAL A 135 12.11 -0.26 13.88
CA VAL A 135 11.51 -0.22 12.56
C VAL A 135 11.47 1.22 12.08
N ALA A 136 11.82 1.45 10.83
CA ALA A 136 11.77 2.75 10.20
C ALA A 136 10.83 2.74 9.01
N TYR A 137 9.99 3.77 8.92
CA TYR A 137 9.22 4.11 7.73
C TYR A 137 10.01 5.16 6.96
N VAL A 138 10.40 4.81 5.74
CA VAL A 138 11.27 5.63 4.89
C VAL A 138 10.59 5.92 3.56
N THR A 139 10.77 7.14 3.07
CA THR A 139 10.34 7.52 1.73
C THR A 139 11.48 7.31 0.75
N VAL A 140 11.19 6.62 -0.34
CA VAL A 140 12.11 6.37 -1.44
C VAL A 140 11.53 6.99 -2.70
N PRO A 141 12.25 7.87 -3.41
CA PRO A 141 11.77 8.47 -4.65
C PRO A 141 11.44 7.41 -5.71
N ASN A 142 10.32 7.63 -6.42
CA ASN A 142 9.86 6.83 -7.55
C ASN A 142 9.29 7.79 -8.61
N GLY A 143 10.19 8.31 -9.46
CA GLY A 143 9.86 9.41 -10.38
C GLY A 143 9.51 10.69 -9.61
N SER A 144 8.34 11.27 -9.88
CA SER A 144 7.81 12.46 -9.18
C SER A 144 6.99 12.11 -7.93
N ARG A 145 7.01 10.85 -7.50
CA ARG A 145 6.28 10.31 -6.34
C ARG A 145 7.25 9.66 -5.37
N PHE A 146 6.73 9.20 -4.24
CA PHE A 146 7.49 8.41 -3.28
C PHE A 146 6.82 7.05 -3.06
N ASN A 147 7.63 6.03 -2.80
CA ASN A 147 7.18 4.80 -2.17
C ASN A 147 7.48 4.89 -0.67
N LEU A 148 6.56 4.44 0.16
CA LEU A 148 6.79 4.29 1.60
C LEU A 148 7.28 2.86 1.84
N GLN A 149 8.45 2.73 2.43
CA GLN A 149 9.03 1.44 2.78
C GLN A 149 9.17 1.31 4.30
N ARG A 150 8.89 0.12 4.81
CA ARG A 150 9.12 -0.29 6.18
C ARG A 150 10.40 -1.10 6.24
N VAL A 151 11.30 -0.72 7.14
CA VAL A 151 12.61 -1.34 7.32
C VAL A 151 12.74 -1.78 8.77
N ARG A 152 12.91 -3.07 9.03
CA ARG A 152 13.13 -3.59 10.40
C ARG A 152 14.63 -3.70 10.67
N CYS A 153 15.05 -3.35 11.88
CA CYS A 153 16.45 -3.40 12.29
C CYS A 153 16.61 -4.11 13.63
N ARG A 154 17.75 -4.80 13.79
CA ARG A 154 18.21 -5.42 15.03
C ARG A 154 19.64 -4.98 15.30
N GLY A 155 19.83 -4.12 16.29
CA GLY A 155 21.08 -3.39 16.50
C GLY A 155 21.43 -2.58 15.26
N ALA A 156 22.65 -2.76 14.75
CA ALA A 156 23.11 -2.16 13.50
C ALA A 156 22.71 -2.96 12.24
N VAL A 157 22.07 -4.13 12.40
CA VAL A 157 21.69 -4.98 11.27
C VAL A 157 20.38 -4.50 10.68
N VAL A 158 20.41 -4.09 9.41
CA VAL A 158 19.25 -3.61 8.66
C VAL A 158 18.66 -4.78 7.87
N GLY A 159 17.37 -5.07 8.08
CA GLY A 159 16.62 -6.08 7.32
C GLY A 159 16.20 -5.58 5.93
N ALA A 160 15.68 -6.49 5.11
CA ALA A 160 15.18 -6.15 3.79
C ALA A 160 14.02 -5.13 3.87
N PRO A 161 14.08 -4.00 3.13
CA PRO A 161 12.97 -3.06 3.05
C PRO A 161 11.71 -3.71 2.43
N LEU A 162 10.56 -3.39 3.00
CA LEU A 162 9.25 -3.81 2.51
C LEU A 162 8.46 -2.59 2.07
N THR A 163 8.08 -2.50 0.80
CA THR A 163 7.20 -1.42 0.35
C THR A 163 5.81 -1.60 0.95
N VAL A 164 5.36 -0.60 1.71
CA VAL A 164 4.05 -0.60 2.37
C VAL A 164 3.01 0.28 1.69
N ALA A 165 3.46 1.27 0.90
CA ALA A 165 2.59 2.03 0.02
C ALA A 165 3.35 2.61 -1.16
N HIS A 166 2.61 2.86 -2.24
CA HIS A 166 3.12 3.36 -3.50
C HIS A 166 2.56 4.76 -3.79
N ASN A 167 3.22 5.48 -4.71
CA ASN A 167 2.69 6.70 -5.31
C ASN A 167 2.27 7.79 -4.31
N LEU A 168 3.00 7.94 -3.20
CA LEU A 168 2.79 9.04 -2.27
C LEU A 168 3.12 10.36 -2.97
N THR A 169 2.27 11.35 -2.73
CA THR A 169 2.41 12.69 -3.33
C THR A 169 3.38 13.60 -2.58
N GLY A 170 3.75 13.22 -1.35
CA GLY A 170 4.70 13.92 -0.50
C GLY A 170 5.11 13.05 0.69
N THR A 171 5.95 13.61 1.56
CA THR A 171 6.38 12.94 2.80
C THR A 171 5.22 12.91 3.80
N PRO A 172 4.89 11.75 4.39
CA PRO A 172 3.87 11.66 5.44
C PRO A 172 4.19 12.55 6.64
N SER A 173 3.16 13.07 7.29
CA SER A 173 3.30 13.81 8.55
C SER A 173 3.00 12.90 9.74
N ILE A 174 3.75 13.10 10.82
CA ILE A 174 3.64 12.31 12.05
C ILE A 174 3.15 13.19 13.18
N SER A 175 2.17 12.69 13.94
CA SER A 175 1.68 13.33 15.16
C SER A 175 1.61 12.32 16.30
N CYS A 176 1.88 12.77 17.51
CA CYS A 176 1.74 11.97 18.71
C CYS A 176 0.79 12.67 19.70
N ASP A 177 0.17 11.92 20.60
CA ASP A 177 -0.68 12.47 21.68
C ASP A 177 0.10 13.37 22.65
N THR A 178 1.39 13.09 22.79
CA THR A 178 2.37 13.85 23.56
C THR A 178 3.58 14.15 22.66
N THR A 179 4.71 14.58 23.22
CA THR A 179 5.92 14.84 22.42
C THR A 179 6.49 13.52 21.88
N CYS A 180 6.52 13.34 20.55
CA CYS A 180 7.05 12.13 19.93
C CYS A 180 8.49 11.80 20.39
N THR A 181 9.36 12.80 20.49
CA THR A 181 10.78 12.63 20.82
C THR A 181 11.08 12.62 22.33
N ALA A 182 10.05 12.54 23.18
CA ALA A 182 10.27 12.45 24.63
C ALA A 182 10.88 11.10 25.03
N ALA A 183 11.57 11.09 26.18
CA ALA A 183 12.09 9.85 26.79
C ALA A 183 10.94 8.90 27.19
N THR A 184 9.84 9.45 27.71
CA THR A 184 8.61 8.69 27.91
C THR A 184 7.89 8.55 26.56
N PRO A 185 7.66 7.33 26.05
CA PRO A 185 7.03 7.16 24.75
C PRO A 185 5.57 7.65 24.77
N PRO A 186 5.06 8.24 23.67
CA PRO A 186 3.66 8.60 23.52
C PRO A 186 2.74 7.37 23.63
N ASN A 187 1.48 7.57 24.04
CA ASN A 187 0.52 6.45 24.03
C ASN A 187 -0.09 6.26 22.65
N ARG A 188 -0.18 7.31 21.83
CA ARG A 188 -0.75 7.23 20.48
C ARG A 188 0.16 7.90 19.48
N VAL A 189 0.38 7.22 18.36
CA VAL A 189 1.11 7.77 17.21
C VAL A 189 0.25 7.63 15.95
N SER A 190 0.16 8.72 15.21
CA SER A 190 -0.60 8.82 13.98
C SER A 190 0.30 9.24 12.82
N MET A 191 0.03 8.68 11.64
CA MET A 191 0.68 9.05 10.39
C MET A 191 -0.38 9.41 9.37
N THR A 192 -0.29 10.63 8.84
CA THR A 192 -1.13 11.12 7.74
C THR A 192 -0.34 11.13 6.45
N PHE A 193 -0.92 10.56 5.39
CA PHE A 193 -0.29 10.46 4.09
C PHE A 193 -1.31 10.60 2.96
N THR A 194 -0.82 11.01 1.79
CA THR A 194 -1.65 11.19 0.59
C THR A 194 -1.11 10.35 -0.55
N VAL A 195 -1.92 9.40 -1.01
CA VAL A 195 -1.66 8.55 -2.18
C VAL A 195 -2.42 9.09 -3.37
N LYS A 196 -1.81 9.06 -4.56
CA LYS A 196 -2.52 9.36 -5.81
C LYS A 196 -1.97 8.49 -6.93
N ASP A 197 -2.81 7.63 -7.51
CA ASP A 197 -2.43 6.86 -8.69
C ASP A 197 -2.01 7.79 -9.85
N ALA A 198 -0.81 7.57 -10.38
CA ALA A 198 -0.27 8.33 -11.50
C ALA A 198 -1.06 8.12 -12.80
N LYS A 199 -1.75 6.99 -12.94
CA LYS A 199 -2.56 6.65 -14.13
C LYS A 199 -3.92 7.36 -14.12
N ALA A 200 -4.39 7.80 -12.95
CA ALA A 200 -5.64 8.53 -12.79
C ALA A 200 -5.34 10.03 -12.59
N ALA A 201 -4.87 10.73 -13.63
CA ALA A 201 -4.45 12.13 -13.54
C ALA A 201 -5.53 13.07 -12.94
N GLY A 202 -6.81 12.80 -13.26
CA GLY A 202 -7.98 13.52 -12.75
C GLY A 202 -8.43 13.13 -11.33
N SER A 203 -7.87 12.07 -10.74
CA SER A 203 -8.18 11.70 -9.36
C SER A 203 -7.67 12.78 -8.38
N PRO A 204 -8.46 13.20 -7.39
CA PRO A 204 -7.97 14.06 -6.32
C PRO A 204 -6.90 13.36 -5.44
N GLY A 205 -6.75 12.04 -5.58
CA GLY A 205 -6.00 11.22 -4.65
C GLY A 205 -6.78 10.97 -3.37
N TYR A 206 -6.18 10.23 -2.46
CA TYR A 206 -6.76 9.88 -1.17
C TYR A 206 -5.79 10.25 -0.05
N THR A 207 -6.30 10.98 0.93
CA THR A 207 -5.55 11.33 2.15
C THR A 207 -6.18 10.61 3.32
N THR A 208 -5.36 9.85 4.05
CA THR A 208 -5.81 9.11 5.24
C THR A 208 -4.84 9.27 6.39
N THR A 209 -5.34 8.94 7.58
CA THR A 209 -4.56 8.91 8.80
C THR A 209 -4.69 7.55 9.45
N VAL A 210 -3.56 6.84 9.57
CA VAL A 210 -3.47 5.64 10.40
C VAL A 210 -3.06 6.06 11.81
N SER A 211 -3.72 5.51 12.82
CA SER A 211 -3.42 5.77 14.23
C SER A 211 -3.34 4.45 14.97
N ALA A 212 -2.40 4.35 15.91
CA ALA A 212 -2.25 3.19 16.75
C ALA A 212 -1.91 3.61 18.18
N ASP A 213 -2.34 2.80 19.13
CA ASP A 213 -2.00 2.97 20.55
C ASP A 213 -0.88 2.01 20.94
N ARG A 214 0.04 2.51 21.78
CA ARG A 214 1.06 1.72 22.45
C ARG A 214 0.38 0.72 23.38
N ARG A 215 0.90 -0.51 23.45
CA ARG A 215 0.49 -1.44 24.49
C ARG A 215 0.95 -0.88 25.83
N GLN A 216 0.03 -0.51 26.71
CA GLN A 216 0.39 -0.18 28.08
C GLN A 216 0.82 -1.49 28.78
N GLY A 217 2.06 -1.49 29.25
CA GLY A 217 2.65 -2.51 30.12
C GLY A 217 3.22 -1.85 31.36
#